data_AF-A0A496ZAP6-F1
#
_entry.id   AF-A0A496ZAP6-F1
#
_cell.length_a   1.000
_cell.length_b   1.000
_cell.length_c   1.000
_cell.angle_alpha   90.00
_cell.angle_beta   90.00
_cell.angle_gamma   90.00
#
_symmetry.space_group_name_H-M   'P 1'
#
loop_
_entity.id
_entity.type
_entity.pdbx_description
1 polymer ?
#
loop_
_entity_poly.entity_id
_entity_poly.type
_entity_poly.pdbx_seq_one_letter_code
_entity_poly.pdbx_strand_id
1 'polypeptide(L)'
;VSHNSDFHQFMLYTPNPGTPLYEHHKKEGTLLDESDFPPADAHGQYRFNYRHRHIKNGLEQEFLLKAFTQDFTINGPSLARLTRTLLTGWQRYKNCPNRRIQRRFAWEVKSLKTTYAGAVWAMRRYYQHEKPMFKKMNCLFKDLCREFGARTLIVGPVIGIYIYRNLIKEERRLAAGWQYEPTSFYNKNAAAIALESRTSKIFTPKQRNNIRSLMSPLPVLKR
;
A
#
# COMPACT_ATOMS: atom_id res chain seq x y z
N VAL A 1 3.21 -6.61 13.75
CA VAL A 1 1.89 -6.77 13.10
C VAL A 1 0.81 -7.39 14.00
N SER A 2 1.14 -7.80 15.23
CA SER A 2 0.23 -8.49 16.18
C SER A 2 -0.97 -7.64 16.63
N HIS A 3 -0.86 -6.31 16.59
CA HIS A 3 -1.96 -5.40 16.94
C HIS A 3 -3.15 -5.47 15.96
N ASN A 4 -2.99 -6.13 14.80
CA ASN A 4 -4.05 -6.32 13.81
C ASN A 4 -4.75 -5.00 13.39
N SER A 5 -3.98 -3.91 13.32
CA SER A 5 -4.44 -2.60 12.85
C SER A 5 -4.99 -2.67 11.42
N ASP A 6 -5.93 -1.80 11.06
CA ASP A 6 -6.49 -1.75 9.70
C ASP A 6 -5.41 -1.48 8.64
N PHE A 7 -4.48 -0.58 8.97
CA PHE A 7 -3.35 -0.18 8.14
C PHE A 7 -2.07 -0.26 8.96
N HIS A 8 -1.04 -0.88 8.40
CA HIS A 8 0.32 -0.80 8.90
C HIS A 8 1.15 0.01 7.92
N GLN A 9 1.90 0.98 8.43
CA GLN A 9 2.88 1.72 7.67
C GLN A 9 4.28 1.29 8.15
N PHE A 10 5.10 0.82 7.22
CA PHE A 10 6.49 0.49 7.46
C PHE A 10 7.35 1.52 6.71
N MET A 11 8.21 2.23 7.43
CA MET A 11 9.14 3.18 6.84
C MET A 11 10.50 3.04 7.51
N LEU A 12 11.53 3.32 6.73
CA LEU A 12 12.90 3.44 7.21
C LEU A 12 13.07 4.80 7.88
N TYR A 13 13.81 4.80 8.98
CA TYR A 13 14.14 6.04 9.67
C TYR A 13 15.09 6.87 8.80
N THR A 14 14.73 8.13 8.54
CA THR A 14 15.44 8.99 7.59
C THR A 14 16.01 10.20 8.33
N PRO A 15 17.34 10.42 8.33
CA PRO A 15 17.95 11.64 8.83
C PRO A 15 17.57 12.83 7.95
N ASN A 16 16.59 13.61 8.42
CA ASN A 16 16.20 14.85 7.77
C ASN A 16 17.09 16.02 8.24
N PRO A 17 17.49 16.94 7.35
CA PRO A 17 18.26 18.12 7.73
C PRO A 17 17.64 18.88 8.91
N GLY A 18 18.47 19.29 9.87
CA GLY A 18 18.05 19.95 11.10
C GLY A 18 17.66 19.01 12.25
N THR A 19 17.69 17.70 12.05
CA THR A 19 17.46 16.71 13.13
C THR A 19 18.77 16.28 13.81
N PRO A 20 18.73 15.87 15.09
CA PRO A 20 19.91 15.32 15.76
C PRO A 20 20.52 14.10 15.05
N LEU A 21 19.66 13.25 14.47
CA LEU A 21 20.11 12.09 13.70
C LEU A 21 20.90 12.50 12.45
N TYR A 22 20.43 13.54 11.75
CA TYR A 22 21.14 14.08 10.60
C TYR A 22 22.51 14.65 10.99
N GLU A 23 22.58 15.43 12.07
CA GLU A 23 23.87 15.97 12.55
C GLU A 23 24.83 14.87 12.98
N HIS A 24 24.32 13.77 13.55
CA HIS A 24 25.13 12.60 13.87
C HIS A 24 25.71 11.95 12.60
N HIS A 25 24.87 11.61 11.61
CA HIS A 25 25.35 11.02 10.36
C HIS A 25 26.27 11.95 9.56
N LYS A 26 26.04 13.27 9.64
CA LYS A 26 26.90 14.29 9.03
C LYS A 26 28.28 14.31 9.68
N LYS A 27 28.36 14.31 11.01
CA LYS A 27 29.63 14.27 11.75
C LYS A 27 30.41 12.99 11.49
N GLU A 28 29.73 11.86 11.37
CA GLU A 28 30.35 10.57 11.06
C GLU A 28 30.68 10.37 9.58
N GLY A 29 30.29 11.29 8.70
CA GLY A 29 30.49 11.17 7.25
C GLY A 29 29.74 9.99 6.62
N THR A 30 28.64 9.54 7.22
CA THR A 30 27.89 8.37 6.77
C THR A 30 26.71 8.70 5.84
N LEU A 31 26.33 9.97 5.71
CA LEU A 31 25.34 10.42 4.74
C LEU A 31 25.76 10.06 3.30
N LEU A 32 24.78 9.72 2.46
CA LEU A 32 25.00 9.59 1.02
C LEU A 32 25.00 10.98 0.39
N ASP A 33 25.84 11.17 -0.62
CA ASP A 33 25.86 12.39 -1.42
C ASP A 33 24.58 12.48 -2.27
N GLU A 34 24.12 13.68 -2.60
CA GLU A 34 22.91 13.87 -3.42
C GLU A 34 23.05 13.26 -4.82
N SER A 35 24.28 13.13 -5.34
CA SER A 35 24.56 12.44 -6.60
C SER A 35 24.35 10.92 -6.50
N ASP A 36 24.54 10.33 -5.32
CA ASP A 36 24.30 8.91 -5.03
C ASP A 36 22.85 8.65 -4.59
N PHE A 37 22.22 9.64 -3.95
CA PHE A 37 20.88 9.53 -3.40
C PHE A 37 20.13 10.87 -3.43
N PRO A 38 19.27 11.10 -4.43
CA PRO A 38 18.55 12.36 -4.56
C PRO A 38 17.68 12.68 -3.34
N PRO A 39 17.58 13.94 -2.91
CA PRO A 39 16.72 14.34 -1.78
C PRO A 39 15.25 13.95 -1.98
N ALA A 40 14.77 13.95 -3.23
CA ALA A 40 13.40 13.54 -3.57
C ALA A 40 13.11 12.05 -3.25
N ASP A 41 14.15 11.22 -3.22
CA ASP A 41 14.07 9.79 -2.91
C ASP A 41 14.22 9.51 -1.39
N ALA A 42 14.50 10.54 -0.58
CA ALA A 42 14.69 10.44 0.88
C ALA A 42 13.35 10.40 1.65
N HIS A 43 12.47 9.49 1.25
CA HIS A 43 11.14 9.30 1.82
C HIS A 43 10.99 8.01 2.66
N GLY A 44 12.07 7.22 2.79
CA GLY A 44 12.12 6.05 3.66
C GLY A 44 11.32 4.83 3.22
N GLN A 45 10.92 4.73 1.94
CA GLN A 45 10.07 3.62 1.47
C GLN A 45 10.84 2.50 0.73
N TYR A 46 12.14 2.66 0.47
CA TYR A 46 12.91 1.61 -0.20
C TYR A 46 14.38 1.52 0.24
N ARG A 47 15.02 2.65 0.57
CA ARG A 47 16.45 2.68 0.92
C ARG A 47 16.77 3.81 1.90
N PHE A 48 17.83 3.64 2.69
CA PHE A 48 18.38 4.70 3.54
C PHE A 48 19.15 5.74 2.70
N ASN A 49 19.04 7.02 3.05
CA ASN A 49 19.89 8.09 2.51
C ASN A 49 21.26 8.20 3.23
N TYR A 50 21.66 7.15 3.96
CA TYR A 50 22.93 7.06 4.68
C TYR A 50 23.42 5.60 4.73
N ARG A 51 24.70 5.41 5.06
CA ARG A 51 25.35 4.10 5.19
C ARG A 51 25.13 3.54 6.59
N HIS A 52 24.18 2.62 6.74
CA HIS A 52 23.92 1.95 8.01
C HIS A 52 25.02 0.91 8.35
N ARG A 53 25.50 0.89 9.61
CA ARG A 53 26.61 0.02 10.04
C ARG A 53 26.36 -1.47 9.81
N HIS A 54 25.13 -1.92 10.09
CA HIS A 54 24.74 -3.34 10.06
C HIS A 54 23.77 -3.74 8.94
N ILE A 55 23.12 -2.78 8.29
CA ILE A 55 22.10 -3.03 7.27
C ILE A 55 22.70 -2.51 5.96
N LYS A 56 23.06 -3.43 5.07
CA LYS A 56 23.86 -3.14 3.88
C LYS A 56 23.23 -3.81 2.66
N ASN A 57 23.65 -3.37 1.48
CA ASN A 57 23.39 -4.06 0.22
C ASN A 57 21.89 -4.28 -0.08
N GLY A 58 21.01 -3.35 0.33
CA GLY A 58 19.58 -3.43 0.06
C GLY A 58 18.77 -4.26 1.06
N LEU A 59 19.40 -4.77 2.14
CA LEU A 59 18.72 -5.47 3.23
C LEU A 59 17.58 -4.63 3.84
N GLU A 60 17.71 -3.31 3.85
CA GLU A 60 16.67 -2.38 4.29
C GLU A 60 15.37 -2.53 3.50
N GLN A 61 15.46 -2.72 2.18
CA GLN A 61 14.29 -2.95 1.34
C GLN A 61 13.69 -4.33 1.61
N GLU A 62 14.53 -5.36 1.79
CA GLU A 62 14.05 -6.70 2.12
C GLU A 62 13.29 -6.71 3.44
N PHE A 63 13.75 -5.98 4.46
CA PHE A 63 13.04 -5.90 5.74
C PHE A 63 11.66 -5.26 5.58
N LEU A 64 11.54 -4.19 4.78
CA LEU A 64 10.25 -3.59 4.46
C LEU A 64 9.33 -4.59 3.76
N LEU A 65 9.81 -5.25 2.70
CA LEU A 65 9.03 -6.24 1.94
C LEU A 65 8.59 -7.41 2.82
N LYS A 66 9.47 -7.91 3.69
CA LYS A 66 9.16 -8.95 4.67
C LYS A 66 8.08 -8.47 5.65
N ALA A 67 8.15 -7.23 6.13
CA ALA A 67 7.14 -6.67 7.03
C ALA A 67 5.75 -6.55 6.37
N PHE A 68 5.68 -6.04 5.13
CA PHE A 68 4.43 -5.99 4.35
C PHE A 68 3.88 -7.39 4.06
N THR A 69 4.74 -8.31 3.63
CA THR A 69 4.34 -9.70 3.33
C THR A 69 3.82 -10.40 4.59
N GLN A 70 4.49 -10.20 5.72
CA GLN A 70 4.09 -10.77 7.00
C GLN A 70 2.75 -10.18 7.49
N ASP A 71 2.53 -8.86 7.38
CA ASP A 71 1.23 -8.26 7.71
C ASP A 71 0.12 -8.87 6.85
N PHE A 72 0.34 -8.96 5.54
CA PHE A 72 -0.66 -9.48 4.62
C PHE A 72 -0.96 -10.97 4.85
N THR A 73 0.07 -11.76 5.15
CA THR A 73 -0.07 -13.20 5.43
C THR A 73 -0.80 -13.44 6.74
N ILE A 74 -0.45 -12.70 7.79
CA ILE A 74 -1.02 -12.90 9.13
C ILE A 74 -2.40 -12.24 9.23
N ASN A 75 -2.54 -10.98 8.87
CA ASN A 75 -3.73 -10.17 9.11
C ASN A 75 -4.69 -10.15 7.93
N GLY A 76 -4.19 -10.30 6.70
CA GLY A 76 -4.97 -10.25 5.47
C GLY A 76 -5.09 -8.86 4.87
N PRO A 77 -5.91 -8.70 3.81
CA PRO A 77 -6.06 -7.43 3.12
C PRO A 77 -6.57 -6.31 4.03
N SER A 78 -5.93 -5.14 3.99
CA SER A 78 -6.33 -3.96 4.77
C SER A 78 -7.78 -3.55 4.55
N LEU A 79 -8.29 -3.68 3.31
CA LEU A 79 -9.69 -3.39 3.01
C LEU A 79 -10.66 -4.32 3.77
N ALA A 80 -10.30 -5.59 3.99
CA ALA A 80 -11.11 -6.50 4.80
C ALA A 80 -11.10 -6.10 6.29
N ARG A 81 -9.95 -5.64 6.81
CA ARG A 81 -9.84 -5.13 8.19
C ARG A 81 -10.66 -3.85 8.38
N LEU A 82 -10.50 -2.88 7.49
CA LEU A 82 -11.32 -1.67 7.48
C LEU A 82 -12.82 -2.00 7.44
N THR A 83 -13.23 -2.93 6.57
CA THR A 83 -14.62 -3.41 6.49
C THR A 83 -15.10 -3.94 7.85
N ARG A 84 -14.26 -4.73 8.54
CA ARG A 84 -14.56 -5.25 9.88
C ARG A 84 -14.73 -4.11 10.88
N THR A 85 -13.82 -3.15 10.90
CA THR A 85 -13.86 -1.99 11.81
C THR A 85 -15.12 -1.15 11.60
N LEU A 86 -15.48 -0.86 10.34
CA LEU A 86 -16.72 -0.15 10.00
C LEU A 86 -17.98 -0.92 10.44
N LEU A 87 -17.99 -2.25 10.24
CA LEU A 87 -19.10 -3.10 10.69
C LEU A 87 -19.24 -3.07 12.22
N THR A 88 -18.14 -3.20 12.96
CA THR A 88 -18.13 -3.15 14.42
C THR A 88 -18.60 -1.78 14.94
N GLY A 89 -18.15 -0.69 14.32
CA GLY A 89 -18.63 0.65 14.65
C GLY A 89 -20.14 0.79 14.47
N TRP A 90 -20.66 0.34 13.33
CA TRP A 90 -22.10 0.33 13.07
C TRP A 90 -22.88 -0.51 14.08
N GLN A 91 -22.45 -1.74 14.36
CA GLN A 91 -23.11 -2.63 15.31
C GLN A 91 -23.20 -1.99 16.71
N ARG A 92 -22.17 -1.25 17.12
CA ARG A 92 -22.13 -0.54 18.40
C ARG A 92 -23.06 0.67 18.45
N TYR A 93 -23.17 1.44 17.36
CA TYR A 93 -23.79 2.77 17.39
C TYR A 93 -25.10 2.90 16.60
N LYS A 94 -25.55 1.87 15.88
CA LYS A 94 -26.81 1.91 15.10
C LYS A 94 -28.05 2.25 15.95
N ASN A 95 -28.03 1.87 17.23
CA ASN A 95 -29.12 2.10 18.18
C ASN A 95 -28.77 3.18 19.22
N CYS A 96 -27.79 4.05 18.94
CA CYS A 96 -27.41 5.11 19.87
C CYS A 96 -28.56 6.14 20.02
N PRO A 97 -28.91 6.55 21.25
CA PRO A 97 -29.97 7.54 21.48
C PRO A 97 -29.63 8.91 20.89
N ASN A 98 -28.33 9.24 20.76
CA ASN A 98 -27.90 10.45 20.10
C ASN A 98 -28.02 10.32 18.57
N ARG A 99 -29.00 11.02 18.00
CA ARG A 99 -29.27 11.03 16.55
C ARG A 99 -28.07 11.46 15.70
N ARG A 100 -27.17 12.32 16.21
CA ARG A 100 -25.98 12.76 15.47
C ARG A 100 -25.01 11.60 15.26
N ILE A 101 -24.79 10.80 16.31
CA ILE A 101 -23.94 9.61 16.29
C ILE A 101 -24.56 8.57 15.35
N GLN A 102 -25.85 8.29 15.50
CA GLN A 102 -26.56 7.35 14.63
C GLN A 102 -26.45 7.72 13.14
N ARG A 103 -26.67 9.01 12.79
CA ARG A 103 -26.56 9.49 11.41
C ARG A 103 -25.14 9.36 10.85
N ARG A 104 -24.12 9.63 11.66
CA ARG A 104 -22.70 9.47 11.25
C ARG A 104 -22.41 8.03 10.83
N PHE A 105 -22.74 7.06 11.68
CA PHE A 105 -22.52 5.65 11.37
C PHE A 105 -23.41 5.14 10.23
N ALA A 106 -24.64 5.64 10.12
CA ALA A 106 -25.52 5.32 8.99
C ALA A 106 -24.95 5.78 7.63
N TRP A 107 -24.23 6.90 7.61
CA TRP A 107 -23.53 7.37 6.41
C TRP A 107 -22.31 6.50 6.08
N GLU A 108 -21.48 6.18 7.08
CA GLU A 108 -20.27 5.37 6.89
C GLU A 108 -20.55 3.96 6.35
N VAL A 109 -21.69 3.36 6.73
CA VAL A 109 -22.06 2.01 6.24
C VAL A 109 -22.77 1.97 4.91
N LYS A 110 -23.04 3.10 4.25
CA LYS A 110 -23.77 3.08 2.96
C LYS A 110 -23.05 2.23 1.91
N SER A 111 -21.75 2.42 1.75
CA SER A 111 -20.90 1.62 0.84
C SER A 111 -20.62 0.21 1.37
N LEU A 112 -20.77 0.01 2.69
CA LEU A 112 -20.52 -1.27 3.35
C LEU A 112 -21.50 -2.35 2.86
N LYS A 113 -22.77 -1.96 2.65
CA LYS A 113 -23.88 -2.81 2.19
C LYS A 113 -23.72 -3.33 0.76
N THR A 114 -22.91 -2.66 -0.06
CA THR A 114 -22.82 -2.94 -1.50
C THR A 114 -21.38 -3.20 -1.91
N THR A 115 -20.60 -2.15 -2.16
CA THR A 115 -19.26 -2.23 -2.74
C THR A 115 -18.31 -3.02 -1.86
N TYR A 116 -18.31 -2.80 -0.54
CA TYR A 116 -17.40 -3.50 0.36
C TYR A 116 -17.83 -4.96 0.54
N ALA A 117 -19.13 -5.25 0.61
CA ALA A 117 -19.62 -6.63 0.59
C ALA A 117 -19.19 -7.37 -0.69
N GLY A 118 -19.24 -6.69 -1.84
CA GLY A 118 -18.70 -7.20 -3.11
C GLY A 118 -17.19 -7.42 -3.07
N ALA A 119 -16.43 -6.48 -2.50
CA ALA A 119 -14.99 -6.61 -2.33
C ALA A 119 -14.62 -7.81 -1.43
N VAL A 120 -15.31 -7.98 -0.29
CA VAL A 120 -15.09 -9.14 0.60
C VAL A 120 -15.49 -10.44 -0.09
N TRP A 121 -16.57 -10.45 -0.87
CA TRP A 121 -16.94 -11.62 -1.68
C TRP A 121 -15.84 -11.97 -2.69
N ALA A 122 -15.31 -10.97 -3.38
CA ALA A 122 -14.22 -11.14 -4.35
C ALA A 122 -12.95 -11.67 -3.68
N MET A 123 -12.58 -11.14 -2.51
CA MET A 123 -11.47 -11.64 -1.70
C MET A 123 -11.71 -13.09 -1.28
N ARG A 124 -12.92 -13.43 -0.80
CA ARG A 124 -13.27 -14.80 -0.45
C ARG A 124 -13.07 -15.76 -1.62
N ARG A 125 -13.43 -15.35 -2.84
CA ARG A 125 -13.20 -16.14 -4.06
C ARG A 125 -11.71 -16.23 -4.42
N TYR A 126 -10.99 -15.11 -4.29
CA TYR A 126 -9.55 -15.03 -4.55
C TYR A 126 -8.74 -15.96 -3.64
N TYR A 127 -9.09 -16.03 -2.36
CA TYR A 127 -8.40 -16.85 -1.36
C TYR A 127 -9.00 -18.25 -1.19
N GLN A 128 -9.81 -18.76 -2.12
CA GLN A 128 -10.52 -20.02 -1.94
C GLN A 128 -9.62 -21.23 -1.61
N HIS A 129 -8.34 -21.20 -2.05
CA HIS A 129 -7.36 -22.25 -1.81
C HIS A 129 -6.52 -22.03 -0.53
N GLU A 130 -6.58 -20.84 0.08
CA GLU A 130 -5.86 -20.52 1.31
C GLU A 130 -6.79 -20.59 2.53
N LYS A 131 -6.87 -21.78 3.15
CA LYS A 131 -7.82 -22.07 4.24
C LYS A 131 -7.90 -20.98 5.33
N PRO A 132 -6.78 -20.45 5.88
CA PRO A 132 -6.85 -19.44 6.92
C PRO A 132 -7.50 -18.13 6.43
N MET A 133 -7.12 -17.66 5.24
CA MET A 133 -7.61 -16.41 4.68
C MET A 133 -9.06 -16.54 4.21
N PHE A 134 -9.39 -17.65 3.54
CA PHE A 134 -10.77 -17.97 3.16
C PHE A 134 -11.69 -17.94 4.37
N LYS A 135 -11.29 -18.56 5.49
CA LYS A 135 -12.09 -18.58 6.72
C LYS A 135 -12.36 -17.16 7.22
N LYS A 136 -11.33 -16.30 7.26
CA LYS A 136 -11.47 -14.88 7.66
C LYS A 136 -12.46 -14.13 6.77
N MET A 137 -12.30 -14.23 5.45
CA MET A 137 -13.17 -13.54 4.48
C MET A 137 -14.60 -14.09 4.52
N ASN A 138 -14.77 -15.41 4.67
CA ASN A 138 -16.08 -16.04 4.76
C ASN A 138 -16.82 -15.64 6.04
N CYS A 139 -16.13 -15.57 7.19
CA CYS A 139 -16.73 -15.06 8.42
C CYS A 139 -17.16 -13.60 8.25
N LEU A 140 -16.30 -12.73 7.72
CA LEU A 140 -16.63 -11.32 7.47
C LEU A 140 -17.83 -11.16 6.53
N PHE A 141 -17.87 -11.92 5.44
CA PHE A 141 -18.99 -11.88 4.50
C PHE A 141 -20.31 -12.34 5.16
N LYS A 142 -20.27 -13.39 5.98
CA LYS A 142 -21.44 -13.85 6.74
C LYS A 142 -21.93 -12.80 7.73
N ASP A 143 -21.02 -12.12 8.43
CA ASP A 143 -21.38 -11.07 9.38
C ASP A 143 -22.03 -9.86 8.68
N LEU A 144 -21.52 -9.48 7.50
CA LEU A 144 -22.16 -8.45 6.66
C LEU A 144 -23.55 -8.87 6.21
N CYS A 145 -23.73 -10.12 5.76
CA CYS A 145 -25.04 -10.64 5.35
C CYS A 145 -26.03 -10.69 6.52
N ARG A 146 -25.58 -11.07 7.72
CA ARG A 146 -26.41 -11.08 8.92
C ARG A 146 -26.85 -9.67 9.32
N GLU A 147 -25.96 -8.68 9.21
CA GLU A 147 -26.25 -7.32 9.62
C GLU A 147 -27.15 -6.57 8.62
N PHE A 148 -26.94 -6.77 7.32
CA PHE A 148 -27.61 -5.99 6.27
C PHE A 148 -28.67 -6.76 5.47
N GLY A 149 -28.85 -8.04 5.76
CA GLY A 149 -29.92 -8.88 5.22
C GLY A 149 -29.78 -9.25 3.75
N ALA A 150 -30.89 -9.74 3.18
CA ALA A 150 -30.96 -10.38 1.86
C ALA A 150 -30.47 -9.51 0.69
N ARG A 151 -30.57 -8.18 0.79
CA ARG A 151 -30.03 -7.26 -0.24
C ARG A 151 -28.53 -7.44 -0.42
N THR A 152 -27.78 -7.55 0.68
CA THR A 152 -26.32 -7.74 0.65
C THR A 152 -25.93 -9.13 0.17
N LEU A 153 -26.77 -10.13 0.48
CA LEU A 153 -26.58 -11.51 0.03
C LEU A 153 -26.65 -11.64 -1.51
N ILE A 154 -27.46 -10.80 -2.17
CA ILE A 154 -27.65 -10.81 -3.63
C ILE A 154 -26.71 -9.82 -4.32
N VAL A 155 -26.65 -8.57 -3.85
CA VAL A 155 -25.86 -7.51 -4.49
C VAL A 155 -24.36 -7.75 -4.30
N GLY A 156 -23.94 -8.30 -3.15
CA GLY A 156 -22.55 -8.62 -2.85
C GLY A 156 -21.91 -9.53 -3.91
N PRO A 157 -22.46 -10.71 -4.21
CA PRO A 157 -21.93 -11.59 -5.26
C PRO A 157 -21.91 -10.95 -6.65
N VAL A 158 -22.94 -10.19 -7.05
CA VAL A 158 -22.99 -9.57 -8.39
C VAL A 158 -21.84 -8.57 -8.57
N ILE A 159 -21.68 -7.65 -7.62
CA ILE A 159 -20.56 -6.69 -7.61
C ILE A 159 -19.23 -7.44 -7.44
N GLY A 160 -19.21 -8.47 -6.59
CA GLY A 160 -18.03 -9.27 -6.30
C GLY A 160 -17.49 -10.03 -7.52
N ILE A 161 -18.36 -10.54 -8.40
CA ILE A 161 -17.94 -11.16 -9.66
C ILE A 161 -17.23 -10.13 -10.55
N TYR A 162 -17.80 -8.93 -10.68
CA TYR A 162 -17.17 -7.85 -11.45
C TYR A 162 -15.81 -7.45 -10.87
N ILE A 163 -15.72 -7.23 -9.55
CA ILE A 163 -14.46 -6.90 -8.87
C ILE A 163 -13.44 -8.02 -9.04
N TYR A 164 -13.84 -9.28 -8.84
CA TYR A 164 -12.95 -10.44 -8.99
C TYR A 164 -12.37 -10.54 -10.41
N ARG A 165 -13.21 -10.37 -11.44
CA ARG A 165 -12.73 -10.40 -12.83
C ARG A 165 -11.73 -9.28 -13.12
N ASN A 166 -12.00 -8.07 -12.63
CA ASN A 166 -11.08 -6.95 -12.79
C ASN A 166 -9.78 -7.15 -11.98
N LEU A 167 -9.86 -7.72 -10.78
CA LEU A 167 -8.68 -8.06 -9.98
C LEU A 167 -7.75 -9.00 -10.75
N ILE A 168 -8.28 -10.08 -11.32
CA ILE A 168 -7.48 -11.04 -12.10
C ILE A 168 -6.94 -10.42 -13.39
N LYS A 169 -7.74 -9.57 -14.06
CA LYS A 169 -7.28 -8.84 -15.26
C LYS A 169 -6.13 -7.92 -14.92
N GLU A 170 -6.23 -7.20 -13.81
CA GLU A 170 -5.22 -6.25 -13.36
C GLU A 170 -3.94 -6.95 -12.93
N GLU A 171 -4.07 -8.06 -12.20
CA GLU A 171 -2.91 -8.87 -11.81
C GLU A 171 -2.13 -9.37 -13.03
N ARG A 172 -2.83 -9.85 -14.07
CA ARG A 172 -2.20 -10.23 -15.35
C ARG A 172 -1.54 -9.04 -16.05
N ARG A 173 -2.18 -7.87 -16.02
CA ARG A 173 -1.64 -6.64 -16.63
C ARG A 173 -0.33 -6.23 -15.96
N LEU A 174 -0.30 -6.24 -14.62
CA LEU A 174 0.89 -5.93 -13.82
C LEU A 174 1.98 -7.00 -14.01
N ALA A 175 1.63 -8.28 -14.03
CA ALA A 175 2.57 -9.37 -14.29
C ALA A 175 3.17 -9.31 -15.72
N ALA A 176 2.46 -8.73 -16.68
CA ALA A 176 2.97 -8.45 -18.02
C ALA A 176 3.90 -7.21 -18.08
N GLY A 177 4.21 -6.58 -16.92
CA GLY A 177 5.12 -5.45 -16.83
C GLY A 177 4.47 -4.08 -17.02
N TRP A 178 3.14 -4.00 -17.03
CA TRP A 178 2.45 -2.70 -17.08
C TRP A 178 2.61 -1.94 -15.77
N GLN A 179 2.81 -0.62 -15.84
CA GLN A 179 3.02 0.24 -14.68
C GLN A 179 2.03 1.41 -14.67
N TYR A 180 1.58 1.80 -13.48
CA TYR A 180 0.75 3.00 -13.27
C TYR A 180 1.54 4.30 -13.35
N GLU A 181 2.85 4.23 -13.10
CA GLU A 181 3.69 5.40 -13.06
C GLU A 181 3.77 6.01 -14.46
N PRO A 182 3.32 7.27 -14.65
CA PRO A 182 3.42 7.93 -15.94
C PRO A 182 4.89 8.17 -16.27
N THR A 183 5.20 8.27 -17.57
CA THR A 183 6.54 8.65 -18.01
C THR A 183 6.91 10.00 -17.41
N SER A 184 7.95 10.02 -16.57
CA SER A 184 8.42 11.28 -15.96
C SER A 184 8.92 12.21 -17.06
N PHE A 185 8.40 13.44 -17.10
CA PHE A 185 8.93 14.52 -17.90
C PHE A 185 9.24 15.71 -16.98
N TYR A 186 10.26 16.49 -17.33
CA TYR A 186 10.61 17.70 -16.60
C TYR A 186 10.55 18.89 -17.55
N ASN A 187 9.97 20.00 -17.07
CA ASN A 187 10.05 21.28 -17.73
C ASN A 187 11.09 22.13 -17.02
N LYS A 188 12.09 22.62 -17.77
CA LYS A 188 13.13 23.49 -17.24
C LYS A 188 12.63 24.92 -17.22
N ASN A 189 12.82 25.62 -16.11
CA ASN A 189 12.61 27.06 -16.04
C ASN A 189 13.80 27.81 -16.68
N ALA A 190 13.64 29.11 -16.92
CA ALA A 190 14.69 29.93 -17.54
C ALA A 190 16.03 29.86 -16.80
N ALA A 191 16.01 29.77 -15.47
CA ALA A 191 17.21 29.65 -14.64
C ALA A 191 17.95 28.31 -14.87
N ALA A 192 17.22 27.20 -14.94
CA ALA A 192 17.78 25.87 -15.23
C ALA A 192 18.37 25.79 -16.64
N ILE A 193 17.71 26.41 -17.63
CA ILE A 193 18.22 26.49 -19.02
C ILE A 193 19.52 27.30 -19.06
N ALA A 194 19.57 28.44 -18.36
CA ALA A 194 20.78 29.27 -18.29
C ALA A 194 21.95 28.55 -17.61
N LEU A 195 21.69 27.73 -16.58
CA LEU A 195 22.72 26.92 -15.91
C LEU A 195 23.32 25.84 -16.83
N GLU A 196 22.51 25.15 -17.63
CA GLU A 196 23.03 24.15 -18.58
C GLU A 196 23.93 24.76 -19.65
N SER A 197 23.57 25.94 -20.17
CA SER A 197 24.39 26.64 -21.17
C SER A 197 25.79 26.99 -20.68
N ARG A 198 25.98 27.10 -19.35
CA ARG A 198 27.26 27.43 -18.70
C ARG A 198 28.06 26.19 -18.27
N THR A 199 27.45 25.03 -18.22
CA THR A 199 28.04 23.81 -17.66
C THR A 199 28.13 22.75 -18.75
N SER A 200 29.06 22.93 -19.69
CA SER A 200 29.22 22.05 -20.87
C SER A 200 29.75 20.64 -20.54
N LYS A 201 30.06 20.36 -19.26
CA LYS A 201 30.33 19.02 -18.74
C LYS A 201 29.87 19.00 -17.28
N ILE A 202 28.83 18.24 -16.93
CA ILE A 202 28.64 17.52 -15.66
C ILE A 202 27.16 17.09 -15.62
N PHE A 203 26.95 15.80 -15.35
CA PHE A 203 25.67 15.12 -15.17
C PHE A 203 24.95 14.66 -16.45
N THR A 204 25.50 13.62 -17.08
CA THR A 204 24.61 12.56 -17.57
C THR A 204 24.06 11.86 -16.34
N PRO A 205 22.75 11.94 -16.03
CA PRO A 205 22.19 11.01 -15.05
C PRO A 205 22.58 9.63 -15.54
N LYS A 206 23.25 8.83 -14.68
CA LYS A 206 23.34 7.39 -14.93
C LYS A 206 21.91 6.99 -15.26
N GLN A 207 21.66 6.59 -16.52
CA GLN A 207 20.38 5.97 -16.89
C GLN A 207 20.11 5.01 -15.74
N ARG A 208 18.99 5.22 -15.01
CA ARG A 208 18.55 4.27 -13.98
C ARG A 208 18.67 2.91 -14.66
N ASN A 209 19.72 2.16 -14.34
CA ASN A 209 19.96 0.87 -14.94
C ASN A 209 18.66 0.14 -14.67
N ASN A 210 17.96 -0.16 -15.76
CA ASN A 210 16.60 -0.64 -15.77
C ASN A 210 16.31 -1.41 -14.48
N ILE A 211 15.53 -0.82 -13.57
CA ILE A 211 14.83 -1.55 -12.51
C ILE A 211 13.75 -2.46 -13.18
N ARG A 212 13.98 -2.92 -14.43
CA ARG A 212 13.17 -3.89 -15.15
C ARG A 212 13.27 -5.27 -14.49
N SER A 213 14.34 -5.53 -13.72
CA SER A 213 14.60 -6.84 -13.12
C SER A 213 13.96 -7.03 -11.73
N LEU A 214 13.81 -5.97 -10.93
CA LEU A 214 13.46 -6.11 -9.50
C LEU A 214 11.97 -6.08 -9.18
N MET A 215 11.12 -5.70 -10.14
CA MET A 215 9.67 -5.57 -9.94
C MET A 215 8.86 -6.29 -11.00
N SER A 216 9.23 -7.52 -11.35
CA SER A 216 8.20 -8.42 -11.86
C SER A 216 7.36 -8.82 -10.65
N PRO A 217 6.12 -8.32 -10.46
CA PRO A 217 5.26 -8.91 -9.46
C PRO A 217 5.14 -10.38 -9.86
N LEU A 218 5.66 -11.28 -9.02
CA LEU A 218 5.40 -12.69 -9.19
C LEU A 218 3.88 -12.82 -9.31
N PRO A 219 3.35 -13.40 -10.40
CA PRO A 219 1.92 -13.52 -10.57
C PRO A 219 1.38 -14.26 -9.35
N VAL A 220 0.55 -13.56 -8.56
CA VAL A 220 -0.13 -14.09 -7.37
C VAL A 220 -1.35 -14.88 -7.81
N LEU A 221 -1.26 -15.62 -8.93
CA LEU A 221 -2.31 -16.51 -9.35
C LEU A 221 -2.23 -17.71 -8.41
N LYS A 222 -2.86 -17.54 -7.25
CA LYS A 222 -3.19 -18.58 -6.28
C LYS A 222 -4.25 -19.48 -6.93
N ARG A 223 -3.82 -20.27 -7.91
CA ARG A 223 -4.60 -21.36 -8.50
C ARG A 223 -4.61 -22.55 -7.57
#